data_AF-A0A3P7DZ92-F1
#
_entry.id   AF-A0A3P7DZ92-F1
#
_cell.length_a   1.000
_cell.length_b   1.000
_cell.length_c   1.000
_cell.angle_alpha   90.00
_cell.angle_beta   90.00
_cell.angle_gamma   90.00
#
_symmetry.space_group_name_H-M   'P 1'
#
loop_
_entity.id
_entity.type
_entity.pdbx_description
1 polymer ?
#
loop_
_entity_poly.entity_id
_entity_poly.type
_entity_poly.pdbx_seq_one_letter_code
_entity_poly.pdbx_strand_id
1 'polypeptide(L)'
;MGSLVLSGSNIGVSTSISEHEPDASGRYEVVFAEDGAIRKLVTTGIIPLCNLVAGRKCLTRNVKDDEEVLEEVEIVEAPSSNDAQNWMEAMFTIKDTNNENTSKSSWQKLVVDSNQAKTLQVTTVNTVRDVNADNIASAEGRRSRAARHTAVYSTNVTPVMSTRTARRHSSTTGKETPKQHSVPSMTSSLKSDEALLEPEELQERQHESSVTNGSAKKALDKIFDGITFVVTSALRKNREGEQGFSKKEIRCMIENGGGKVIDDVMKLPQGKPIYLIADTHYRTHKYLTALARSIPCVSNQWISDCAKENKLLDHMKYMLPAGVSLLTGDMKPWHSNNGTLLSGKRVFISSNNVFYDMPNFSQIWTPIINHMGGTVVPVIPEEGLDILLTDASCTEEILNTARSQGATVVSSEWIIQAIIHGSLPAPEAHERFQYDYNDACS
;
A
#
# COMPACT_ATOMS: atom_id res chain seq x y z
N MET A 1 5.14 9.64 -31.60
CA MET A 1 3.73 9.75 -31.16
C MET A 1 3.57 8.91 -29.91
N GLY A 2 3.19 9.54 -28.80
CA GLY A 2 2.93 8.87 -27.53
C GLY A 2 1.99 9.77 -26.74
N SER A 3 0.69 9.61 -27.00
CA SER A 3 -0.38 10.39 -26.39
C SER A 3 -1.18 9.46 -25.50
N LEU A 4 -1.24 9.77 -24.20
CA LEU A 4 -2.34 9.33 -23.34
C LEU A 4 -2.44 10.23 -22.11
N VAL A 5 -2.62 11.53 -22.35
CA VAL A 5 -3.47 12.29 -21.42
C VAL A 5 -4.88 11.82 -21.68
N LEU A 6 -5.42 11.03 -20.75
CA LEU A 6 -6.74 11.22 -20.16
C LEU A 6 -8.02 11.13 -21.04
N SER A 7 -8.02 11.82 -22.18
CA SER A 7 -9.12 12.69 -22.62
C SER A 7 -10.38 11.94 -23.03
N GLY A 8 -11.48 12.21 -22.32
CA GLY A 8 -12.81 11.94 -22.85
C GLY A 8 -13.05 12.73 -24.15
N SER A 9 -13.73 12.08 -25.10
CA SER A 9 -14.18 12.62 -26.40
C SER A 9 -13.12 12.68 -27.52
N ASN A 10 -13.36 11.87 -28.55
CA ASN A 10 -12.82 11.92 -29.92
C ASN A 10 -11.37 11.50 -30.22
N ILE A 11 -10.59 11.03 -29.25
CA ILE A 11 -9.56 10.00 -29.53
C ILE A 11 -9.79 8.80 -28.60
N GLY A 12 -10.70 7.91 -29.03
CA GLY A 12 -10.71 6.47 -28.74
C GLY A 12 -10.93 5.98 -27.30
N VAL A 13 -10.17 6.48 -26.33
CA VAL A 13 -9.95 5.83 -25.03
C VAL A 13 -10.98 6.28 -23.99
N SER A 14 -12.24 5.91 -24.21
CA SER A 14 -13.14 5.72 -23.06
C SER A 14 -12.61 4.52 -22.27
N THR A 15 -12.24 4.74 -21.01
CA THR A 15 -11.90 3.66 -20.09
C THR A 15 -12.92 3.57 -18.97
N SER A 16 -13.68 2.48 -18.94
CA SER A 16 -14.38 2.07 -17.72
C SER A 16 -13.42 1.31 -16.80
N ILE A 17 -13.55 1.55 -15.50
CA ILE A 17 -13.02 0.63 -14.49
C ILE A 17 -13.75 -0.69 -14.71
N SER A 18 -13.01 -1.78 -14.94
CA SER A 18 -13.63 -3.10 -15.04
C SER A 18 -14.27 -3.50 -13.71
N GLU A 19 -15.35 -4.28 -13.76
CA GLU A 19 -15.99 -4.82 -12.55
C GLU A 19 -15.13 -5.91 -11.86
N HIS A 20 -13.95 -6.22 -12.40
CA HIS A 20 -13.01 -7.15 -11.79
C HIS A 20 -12.34 -6.52 -10.56
N GLU A 21 -12.04 -7.36 -9.55
CA GLU A 21 -11.31 -6.91 -8.38
C GLU A 21 -9.94 -6.31 -8.78
N PRO A 22 -9.55 -5.16 -8.21
CA PRO A 22 -8.24 -4.58 -8.47
C PRO A 22 -7.14 -5.56 -8.02
N ASP A 23 -6.02 -5.54 -8.75
CA ASP A 23 -4.96 -6.54 -8.59
C ASP A 23 -4.26 -6.48 -7.21
N ALA A 24 -3.25 -7.34 -7.01
CA ALA A 24 -2.47 -7.42 -5.78
C ALA A 24 -1.83 -6.08 -5.32
N SER A 25 -1.73 -5.08 -6.19
CA SER A 25 -1.24 -3.72 -5.91
C SER A 25 -2.37 -2.67 -5.80
N GLY A 26 -3.63 -3.07 -5.93
CA GLY A 26 -4.77 -2.15 -6.01
C GLY A 26 -4.94 -1.49 -7.38
N ARG A 27 -4.31 -2.02 -8.44
CA ARG A 27 -4.46 -1.49 -9.80
C ARG A 27 -5.74 -2.05 -10.41
N TYR A 28 -6.59 -1.17 -10.89
CA TYR A 28 -7.76 -1.57 -11.67
C TYR A 28 -7.33 -2.01 -13.06
N GLU A 29 -7.90 -3.11 -13.52
CA GLU A 29 -8.01 -3.39 -14.94
C GLU A 29 -9.01 -2.41 -15.56
N VAL A 30 -8.67 -1.83 -16.71
CA VAL A 30 -9.57 -0.94 -17.45
C VAL A 30 -9.88 -1.53 -18.82
N VAL A 31 -11.12 -1.33 -19.24
CA VAL A 31 -11.59 -1.69 -20.58
C VAL A 31 -11.26 -0.53 -21.51
N PHE A 32 -10.40 -0.74 -22.50
CA PHE A 32 -10.12 0.26 -23.54
C PHE A 32 -11.28 0.26 -24.55
N ALA A 33 -12.01 1.36 -24.71
CA ALA A 33 -13.15 1.42 -25.64
C ALA A 33 -12.76 1.37 -27.13
N GLU A 34 -11.47 1.53 -27.46
CA GLU A 34 -10.96 1.40 -28.83
C GLU A 34 -11.12 -0.02 -29.39
N ASP A 35 -10.90 -1.03 -28.56
CA ASP A 35 -10.87 -2.45 -28.94
C ASP A 35 -11.64 -3.37 -27.98
N GLY A 36 -12.22 -2.82 -26.91
CA GLY A 36 -12.84 -3.57 -25.82
C GLY A 36 -11.85 -4.36 -24.96
N ALA A 37 -10.53 -4.19 -25.17
CA ALA A 37 -9.55 -5.00 -24.47
C ALA A 37 -9.44 -4.56 -23.01
N ILE A 38 -9.58 -5.53 -22.12
CA ILE A 38 -9.14 -5.39 -20.73
C ILE A 38 -7.61 -5.39 -20.75
N ARG A 39 -7.00 -4.24 -20.48
CA ARG A 39 -5.54 -4.13 -20.38
C ARG A 39 -5.15 -3.72 -18.96
N LYS A 40 -4.14 -4.38 -18.42
CA LYS A 40 -3.50 -3.94 -17.18
C LYS A 40 -2.76 -2.65 -17.44
N LEU A 41 -3.15 -1.61 -16.72
CA LEU A 41 -2.48 -0.31 -16.74
C LEU A 41 -1.06 -0.46 -16.18
N VAL A 42 -0.09 -0.61 -17.09
CA VAL A 42 1.32 -0.42 -16.78
C VAL A 42 1.54 1.03 -16.39
N THR A 43 1.94 1.25 -15.14
CA THR A 43 2.16 2.57 -14.52
C THR A 43 3.17 3.44 -15.28
N THR A 44 4.01 2.83 -16.11
CA THR A 44 5.03 3.49 -16.95
C THR A 44 4.47 4.28 -18.14
N GLY A 45 3.15 4.26 -18.40
CA GLY A 45 2.52 5.03 -19.47
C GLY A 45 1.65 6.21 -19.01
N ILE A 46 1.12 6.17 -17.79
CA ILE A 46 -0.03 6.99 -17.37
C ILE A 46 0.43 8.21 -16.60
N ILE A 47 -0.20 9.34 -16.88
CA ILE A 47 0.03 10.60 -16.17
C ILE A 47 -1.27 10.95 -15.44
N PRO A 48 -1.31 10.78 -14.10
CA PRO A 48 -2.43 11.22 -13.30
C PRO A 48 -2.71 12.71 -13.52
N LEU A 49 -3.99 13.10 -13.61
CA LEU A 49 -4.38 14.52 -13.73
C LEU A 49 -3.88 15.36 -12.55
N CYS A 50 -3.69 14.77 -11.36
CA CYS A 50 -3.10 15.44 -10.20
C CYS A 50 -1.62 15.81 -10.38
N ASN A 51 -0.93 15.28 -11.40
CA ASN A 51 0.43 15.71 -11.73
C ASN A 51 0.44 17.00 -12.55
N LEU A 52 -0.67 17.36 -13.20
CA LEU A 52 -0.84 18.62 -13.92
C LEU A 52 -1.07 19.74 -12.89
N VAL A 53 0.00 20.27 -12.32
CA VAL A 53 -0.04 21.33 -11.28
C VAL A 53 0.42 22.67 -11.84
N ALA A 54 0.13 23.75 -11.11
CA ALA A 54 0.58 25.09 -11.45
C ALA A 54 2.10 25.15 -11.68
N GLY A 55 2.53 25.94 -12.66
CA GLY A 55 3.91 26.05 -13.14
C GLY A 55 4.35 24.96 -14.13
N ARG A 56 3.54 23.93 -14.40
CA ARG A 56 3.88 22.93 -15.41
C ARG A 56 3.48 23.37 -16.82
N LYS A 57 4.41 23.21 -17.76
CA LYS A 57 4.14 23.28 -19.19
C LYS A 57 3.52 22.00 -19.73
N CYS A 58 2.56 22.16 -20.64
CA CYS A 58 1.91 21.12 -21.41
C CYS A 58 1.50 21.69 -22.78
N LEU A 59 0.81 20.91 -23.60
CA LEU A 59 0.18 21.37 -24.84
C LEU A 59 -1.34 21.45 -24.63
N THR A 60 -2.01 22.40 -25.28
CA THR A 60 -3.47 22.40 -25.42
C THR A 60 -3.89 22.18 -26.87
N ARG A 61 -4.92 21.37 -27.06
CA ARG A 61 -5.60 21.14 -28.34
C ARG A 61 -6.57 22.28 -28.62
N ASN A 62 -6.29 23.04 -29.67
CA ASN A 62 -7.19 24.03 -30.25
C ASN A 62 -7.44 23.70 -31.74
N VAL A 63 -8.51 24.24 -32.32
CA VAL A 63 -8.81 24.10 -33.75
C VAL A 63 -8.69 25.47 -34.38
N LYS A 64 -7.91 25.58 -35.46
CA LYS A 64 -7.74 26.79 -36.28
C LYS A 64 -7.83 26.39 -37.74
N ASP A 65 -8.65 27.09 -38.51
CA ASP A 65 -8.85 26.86 -39.95
C ASP A 65 -9.15 25.38 -40.30
N ASP A 66 -10.02 24.77 -39.49
CA ASP A 66 -10.40 23.34 -39.50
C ASP A 66 -9.27 22.31 -39.25
N GLU A 67 -8.05 22.76 -38.93
CA GLU A 67 -6.94 21.91 -38.50
C GLU A 67 -6.76 21.90 -36.97
N GLU A 68 -6.36 20.74 -36.42
CA GLU A 68 -6.02 20.61 -35.00
C GLU A 68 -4.60 21.13 -34.74
N VAL A 69 -4.49 22.22 -33.99
CA VAL A 69 -3.23 22.85 -33.60
C VAL A 69 -2.95 22.60 -32.13
N LEU A 70 -1.73 22.17 -31.83
CA LEU A 70 -1.21 22.04 -30.46
C LEU A 70 -0.40 23.29 -30.10
N GLU A 71 -0.78 23.96 -29.01
CA GLU A 71 -0.12 25.17 -28.53
C GLU A 71 0.51 24.91 -27.15
N GLU A 72 1.75 25.38 -26.92
CA GLU A 72 2.41 25.26 -25.61
C GLU A 72 1.78 26.22 -24.60
N VAL A 73 1.41 25.67 -23.44
CA VAL A 73 0.73 26.40 -22.36
C VAL A 73 1.26 26.00 -21.00
N GLU A 74 1.33 26.95 -20.08
CA GLU A 74 1.66 26.74 -18.68
C GLU A 74 0.39 26.69 -17.84
N ILE A 75 0.27 25.69 -16.96
CA ILE A 75 -0.84 25.62 -16.01
C ILE A 75 -0.64 26.71 -14.95
N VAL A 76 -1.61 27.59 -14.81
CA VAL A 76 -1.66 28.63 -13.76
C VAL A 76 -2.42 28.11 -12.54
N GLU A 77 -3.49 27.36 -12.77
CA GLU A 77 -4.38 26.83 -11.72
C GLU A 77 -4.87 25.44 -12.13
N ALA A 78 -4.78 24.49 -11.21
CA ALA A 78 -5.38 23.17 -11.35
C ALA A 78 -6.67 23.09 -10.52
N PRO A 79 -7.68 22.31 -10.94
CA PRO A 79 -8.91 22.13 -10.17
C PRO A 79 -8.61 21.57 -8.77
N SER A 80 -9.34 22.03 -7.76
CA SER A 80 -9.15 21.59 -6.38
C SER A 80 -9.48 20.11 -6.22
N SER A 81 -8.48 19.29 -5.86
CA SER A 81 -8.67 17.87 -5.52
C SER A 81 -9.47 17.62 -4.24
N ASN A 82 -9.71 18.68 -3.44
CA ASN A 82 -10.52 18.62 -2.22
C ASN A 82 -12.02 18.83 -2.48
N ASP A 83 -12.41 19.20 -3.70
CA ASP A 83 -13.81 19.41 -4.09
C ASP A 83 -14.16 18.49 -5.26
N ALA A 84 -15.01 17.50 -4.99
CA ALA A 84 -15.39 16.50 -5.97
C ALA A 84 -16.10 17.09 -7.21
N GLN A 85 -16.84 18.19 -7.08
CA GLN A 85 -17.52 18.82 -8.22
C GLN A 85 -16.51 19.54 -9.12
N ASN A 86 -15.65 20.38 -8.53
CA ASN A 86 -14.58 21.06 -9.26
C ASN A 86 -13.59 20.06 -9.90
N TRP A 87 -13.30 18.94 -9.22
CA TRP A 87 -12.45 17.88 -9.76
C TRP A 87 -13.12 17.05 -10.87
N MET A 88 -14.45 16.88 -10.84
CA MET A 88 -15.18 16.24 -11.95
C MET A 88 -15.29 17.16 -13.18
N GLU A 89 -15.49 18.46 -12.98
CA GLU A 89 -15.45 19.45 -14.07
C GLU A 89 -14.06 19.55 -14.70
N ALA A 90 -13.01 19.35 -13.88
CA ALA A 90 -11.61 19.25 -14.29
C ALA A 90 -11.18 20.37 -15.27
N MET A 91 -11.56 21.60 -14.92
CA MET A 91 -11.20 22.81 -15.65
C MET A 91 -9.90 23.38 -15.09
N PHE A 92 -8.92 23.56 -15.97
CA PHE A 92 -7.61 24.12 -15.67
C PHE A 92 -7.55 25.56 -16.17
N THR A 93 -6.90 26.44 -15.42
CA THR A 93 -6.53 27.78 -15.90
C THR A 93 -5.14 27.67 -16.52
N ILE A 94 -5.01 27.97 -17.81
CA ILE A 94 -3.78 27.85 -18.59
C ILE A 94 -3.36 29.20 -19.18
N LYS A 95 -2.06 29.46 -19.23
CA LYS A 95 -1.43 30.64 -19.85
C LYS A 95 -0.69 30.21 -21.11
N ASP A 96 -1.00 30.84 -22.24
CA ASP A 96 -0.26 30.66 -23.49
C ASP A 96 1.17 31.20 -23.35
N THR A 97 2.18 30.40 -23.69
CA THR A 97 3.59 30.77 -23.51
C THR A 97 4.10 31.82 -24.50
N ASN A 98 3.36 32.08 -25.59
CA ASN A 98 3.75 33.00 -26.66
C ASN A 98 3.09 34.38 -26.54
N ASN A 99 1.86 34.46 -26.03
CA ASN A 99 1.10 35.72 -25.94
C ASN A 99 0.66 36.12 -24.53
N GLU A 100 1.03 35.33 -23.50
CA GLU A 100 0.70 35.52 -22.09
C GLU A 100 -0.80 35.55 -21.73
N ASN A 101 -1.71 35.30 -22.68
CA ASN A 101 -3.13 35.26 -22.37
C ASN A 101 -3.49 34.02 -21.56
N THR A 102 -4.29 34.26 -20.52
CA THR A 102 -4.83 33.20 -19.65
C THR A 102 -6.23 32.81 -20.12
N SER A 103 -6.49 31.51 -20.25
CA SER A 103 -7.79 30.95 -20.60
C SER A 103 -8.14 29.74 -19.74
N LYS A 104 -9.42 29.35 -19.69
CA LYS A 104 -9.85 28.10 -19.05
C LYS A 104 -9.92 26.99 -20.10
N SER A 105 -9.28 25.87 -19.84
CA SER A 105 -9.28 24.69 -20.71
C SER A 105 -9.73 23.47 -19.93
N SER A 106 -10.55 22.63 -20.55
CA SER A 106 -10.86 21.31 -20.00
C SER A 106 -9.62 20.43 -20.13
N TRP A 107 -9.37 19.62 -19.12
CA TRP A 107 -8.37 18.54 -19.14
C TRP A 107 -8.39 17.68 -20.41
N GLN A 108 -9.54 17.53 -21.07
CA GLN A 108 -9.71 16.79 -22.34
C GLN A 108 -8.94 17.42 -23.52
N LYS A 109 -8.62 18.70 -23.43
CA LYS A 109 -7.79 19.42 -24.40
C LYS A 109 -6.31 19.40 -24.05
N LEU A 110 -5.96 19.09 -22.80
CA LEU A 110 -4.55 19.06 -22.40
C LEU A 110 -3.90 17.80 -22.94
N VAL A 111 -2.70 17.97 -23.48
CA VAL A 111 -1.85 16.90 -24.03
C VAL A 111 -0.45 17.13 -23.48
N VAL A 112 0.33 16.07 -23.30
CA VAL A 112 1.75 16.20 -23.02
C VAL A 112 2.55 15.48 -24.10
N ASP A 113 3.62 16.12 -24.57
CA ASP A 113 4.52 15.50 -25.54
C ASP A 113 5.36 14.39 -24.90
N SER A 114 6.15 13.67 -25.71
CA SER A 114 6.93 12.52 -25.21
C SER A 114 8.08 12.90 -24.27
N ASN A 115 8.54 14.15 -24.23
CA ASN A 115 9.53 14.65 -23.27
C ASN A 115 8.85 15.11 -21.97
N GLN A 116 7.77 15.90 -22.07
CA GLN A 116 6.91 16.27 -20.94
C GLN A 116 6.38 15.03 -20.22
N ALA A 117 5.92 14.02 -20.98
CA ALA A 117 5.46 12.75 -20.48
C ALA A 117 6.54 11.98 -19.72
N LYS A 118 7.77 11.92 -20.25
CA LYS A 118 8.92 11.33 -19.55
C LYS A 118 9.15 12.05 -18.22
N THR A 119 9.20 13.38 -18.19
CA THR A 119 9.38 14.15 -16.94
C THR A 119 8.29 13.87 -15.91
N LEU A 120 7.03 13.76 -16.36
CA LEU A 120 5.87 13.45 -15.52
C LEU A 120 5.88 12.01 -15.00
N GLN A 121 6.23 11.03 -15.85
CA GLN A 121 6.37 9.62 -15.47
C GLN A 121 7.57 9.41 -14.53
N VAL A 122 8.70 10.10 -14.77
CA VAL A 122 9.85 10.14 -13.87
C VAL A 122 9.41 10.65 -12.50
N THR A 123 8.62 11.73 -12.44
CA THR A 123 8.05 12.23 -11.17
C THR A 123 7.13 11.19 -10.49
N THR A 124 6.21 10.54 -11.22
CA THR A 124 5.29 9.56 -10.64
C THR A 124 6.00 8.32 -10.11
N VAL A 125 6.99 7.83 -10.86
CA VAL A 125 7.62 6.54 -10.57
C VAL A 125 8.76 6.74 -9.56
N ASN A 126 9.68 7.73 -9.71
CA ASN A 126 10.87 7.95 -8.85
C ASN A 126 10.62 8.01 -7.34
N THR A 127 9.40 8.32 -6.93
CA THR A 127 9.16 9.03 -5.68
C THR A 127 8.52 8.12 -4.61
N VAL A 128 8.34 6.84 -4.97
CA VAL A 128 7.95 5.72 -4.09
C VAL A 128 8.86 4.48 -4.31
N ARG A 129 9.76 4.47 -5.30
CA ARG A 129 10.14 3.30 -6.16
C ARG A 129 10.34 1.92 -5.53
N ASP A 130 10.62 1.78 -4.25
CA ASP A 130 10.82 0.46 -3.64
C ASP A 130 10.30 0.30 -2.19
N VAL A 131 9.67 1.31 -1.57
CA VAL A 131 9.07 1.16 -0.24
C VAL A 131 7.58 0.90 -0.32
N ASN A 132 7.18 -0.35 -0.11
CA ASN A 132 5.75 -0.69 -0.05
C ASN A 132 5.11 -0.13 1.24
N ALA A 133 4.41 0.99 1.07
CA ALA A 133 3.74 1.77 2.09
C ALA A 133 2.31 1.27 2.44
N ASP A 134 1.75 0.26 1.74
CA ASP A 134 0.40 -0.28 2.04
C ASP A 134 0.25 -0.75 3.50
N ASN A 135 1.37 -1.14 4.11
CA ASN A 135 1.39 -1.62 5.49
C ASN A 135 1.36 -0.50 6.56
N ILE A 136 1.45 0.78 6.17
CA ILE A 136 1.51 1.94 7.09
C ILE A 136 0.12 2.44 7.50
N ALA A 137 -0.95 2.10 6.75
CA ALA A 137 -2.28 2.66 6.94
C ALA A 137 -2.75 2.63 8.40
N SER A 138 -3.04 3.81 8.96
CA SER A 138 -3.57 3.99 10.31
C SER A 138 -4.92 3.29 10.46
N ALA A 139 -5.36 3.05 11.70
CA ALA A 139 -6.69 2.46 11.94
C ALA A 139 -7.83 3.26 11.28
N GLU A 140 -7.67 4.59 11.15
CA GLU A 140 -8.63 5.46 10.46
C GLU A 140 -8.54 5.32 8.94
N GLY A 141 -7.33 5.34 8.36
CA GLY A 141 -7.14 5.13 6.92
C GLY A 141 -7.66 3.76 6.46
N ARG A 142 -7.52 2.73 7.31
CA ARG A 142 -8.12 1.41 7.08
C ARG A 142 -9.65 1.43 7.16
N ARG A 143 -10.24 2.14 8.13
CA ARG A 143 -11.70 2.30 8.21
C ARG A 143 -12.24 2.98 6.97
N SER A 144 -11.61 4.07 6.51
CA SER A 144 -11.96 4.76 5.26
C SER A 144 -11.86 3.81 4.06
N ARG A 145 -10.74 3.09 3.88
CA ARG A 145 -10.57 2.15 2.76
C ARG A 145 -11.58 0.99 2.82
N ALA A 146 -11.85 0.43 4.01
CA ALA A 146 -12.84 -0.62 4.20
C ALA A 146 -14.27 -0.15 3.85
N ALA A 147 -14.65 1.05 4.31
CA ALA A 147 -15.96 1.63 4.01
C ALA A 147 -16.14 1.93 2.50
N ARG A 148 -15.08 2.37 1.81
CA ARG A 148 -15.09 2.51 0.35
C ARG A 148 -15.33 1.17 -0.36
N HIS A 149 -14.69 0.08 0.10
CA HIS A 149 -14.91 -1.26 -0.48
C HIS A 149 -16.33 -1.82 -0.24
N THR A 150 -16.98 -1.57 0.89
CA THR A 150 -18.38 -2.01 1.10
C THR A 150 -19.40 -1.18 0.34
N ALA A 151 -19.12 0.10 0.03
CA ALA A 151 -20.05 0.95 -0.72
C ALA A 151 -20.21 0.54 -2.19
N VAL A 152 -19.16 0.02 -2.83
CA VAL A 152 -19.15 -0.32 -4.26
C VAL A 152 -20.05 -1.52 -4.61
N TYR A 153 -20.29 -2.44 -3.65
CA TYR A 153 -21.12 -3.63 -3.87
C TYR A 153 -22.61 -3.47 -3.53
N SER A 154 -23.11 -2.24 -3.34
CA SER A 154 -24.48 -2.00 -2.87
C SER A 154 -25.24 -0.94 -3.66
N THR A 155 -25.28 -1.07 -4.99
CA THR A 155 -26.29 -0.36 -5.83
C THR A 155 -26.88 -1.28 -6.89
N ASN A 156 -27.99 -1.96 -6.54
CA ASN A 156 -28.92 -2.48 -7.55
C ASN A 156 -30.35 -2.61 -7.00
N VAL A 157 -31.30 -2.05 -7.74
CA VAL A 157 -32.77 -2.22 -7.70
C VAL A 157 -33.59 -1.65 -6.50
N THR A 158 -34.01 -0.39 -6.68
CA THR A 158 -35.41 0.14 -6.71
C THR A 158 -36.41 -0.13 -5.54
N PRO A 159 -37.18 0.88 -5.04
CA PRO A 159 -37.97 0.78 -3.79
C PRO A 159 -39.50 0.65 -3.95
N VAL A 160 -40.19 0.05 -2.95
CA VAL A 160 -41.65 0.17 -2.74
C VAL A 160 -42.01 0.23 -1.23
N MET A 161 -43.04 1.03 -0.92
CA MET A 161 -43.75 1.34 0.36
C MET A 161 -43.85 0.20 1.41
N SER A 162 -43.91 0.44 2.74
CA SER A 162 -45.05 1.13 3.40
C SER A 162 -44.91 1.38 4.94
N THR A 163 -45.56 2.47 5.41
CA THR A 163 -46.21 2.70 6.74
C THR A 163 -45.45 2.72 8.09
N ARG A 164 -45.37 3.93 8.68
CA ARG A 164 -45.67 4.40 10.08
C ARG A 164 -45.87 3.30 11.18
N THR A 165 -45.45 3.47 12.44
CA THR A 165 -45.68 4.66 13.32
C THR A 165 -44.78 4.70 14.58
N ALA A 166 -44.72 5.88 15.20
CA ALA A 166 -43.92 6.33 16.36
C ALA A 166 -43.79 5.42 17.61
N ARG A 167 -42.65 5.61 18.31
CA ARG A 167 -42.36 5.13 19.67
C ARG A 167 -42.51 6.29 20.66
N ARG A 168 -43.14 6.10 21.83
CA ARG A 168 -43.21 7.09 22.92
C ARG A 168 -42.94 6.41 24.27
N HIS A 169 -42.29 7.13 25.19
CA HIS A 169 -41.89 6.64 26.51
C HIS A 169 -43.07 6.57 27.50
N SER A 170 -43.06 5.57 28.39
CA SER A 170 -43.21 5.78 29.85
C SER A 170 -42.95 4.49 30.64
N SER A 171 -42.56 4.66 31.91
CA SER A 171 -42.30 3.59 32.90
C SER A 171 -43.58 2.94 33.45
N THR A 172 -43.47 1.82 34.18
CA THR A 172 -43.51 1.75 35.68
C THR A 172 -44.01 0.36 36.18
N THR A 173 -43.18 -0.33 36.98
CA THR A 173 -43.46 -1.34 38.04
C THR A 173 -44.39 -2.57 37.87
N GLY A 174 -43.86 -3.70 38.36
CA GLY A 174 -44.60 -4.83 38.98
C GLY A 174 -45.02 -5.97 38.05
N LYS A 175 -45.04 -7.25 38.43
CA LYS A 175 -44.55 -8.02 39.60
C LYS A 175 -44.92 -9.50 39.29
N GLU A 176 -44.22 -10.47 39.90
CA GLU A 176 -44.70 -11.86 40.16
C GLU A 176 -44.83 -12.92 39.03
N THR A 177 -43.81 -13.80 39.00
CA THR A 177 -43.82 -15.30 39.03
C THR A 177 -44.60 -16.17 38.01
N PRO A 178 -43.97 -17.23 37.43
CA PRO A 178 -44.59 -18.15 36.44
C PRO A 178 -44.96 -19.55 36.98
N LYS A 179 -45.78 -20.34 36.26
CA LYS A 179 -45.86 -21.83 36.36
C LYS A 179 -46.55 -22.56 35.17
N GLN A 180 -45.79 -23.47 34.54
CA GLN A 180 -46.11 -24.86 34.10
C GLN A 180 -47.12 -25.24 32.97
N HIS A 181 -46.83 -26.43 32.39
CA HIS A 181 -47.59 -27.36 31.53
C HIS A 181 -47.70 -27.03 30.01
N SER A 182 -47.07 -27.77 29.07
CA SER A 182 -47.18 -29.20 28.61
C SER A 182 -48.42 -29.44 27.72
N VAL A 183 -48.44 -30.15 26.57
CA VAL A 183 -47.77 -31.38 26.06
C VAL A 183 -47.76 -31.37 24.49
N PRO A 184 -46.85 -32.05 23.75
CA PRO A 184 -46.86 -32.13 22.26
C PRO A 184 -47.62 -33.34 21.68
N SER A 185 -47.85 -33.37 20.36
CA SER A 185 -48.41 -34.53 19.63
C SER A 185 -47.75 -34.76 18.25
N MET A 186 -47.73 -36.01 17.78
CA MET A 186 -47.14 -36.49 16.52
C MET A 186 -48.17 -37.17 15.61
N THR A 187 -47.97 -37.13 14.28
CA THR A 187 -48.40 -38.11 13.23
C THR A 187 -47.91 -37.56 11.86
N SER A 188 -47.04 -38.24 11.08
CA SER A 188 -47.27 -39.28 10.04
C SER A 188 -48.08 -38.82 8.80
N SER A 189 -47.83 -39.21 7.53
CA SER A 189 -46.74 -39.96 6.84
C SER A 189 -46.98 -39.90 5.29
N LEU A 190 -46.32 -40.76 4.47
CA LEU A 190 -46.58 -41.08 3.04
C LEU A 190 -45.93 -40.14 1.98
N LYS A 191 -45.47 -40.55 0.77
CA LYS A 191 -45.15 -41.87 0.12
C LYS A 191 -44.39 -41.67 -1.22
N SER A 192 -43.93 -42.79 -1.84
CA SER A 192 -43.50 -43.04 -3.25
C SER A 192 -42.25 -42.35 -3.81
N ASP A 193 -41.47 -42.87 -4.78
CA ASP A 193 -41.09 -44.22 -5.32
C ASP A 193 -40.81 -44.09 -6.84
N GLU A 194 -39.56 -44.31 -7.29
CA GLU A 194 -39.06 -44.74 -8.64
C GLU A 194 -37.51 -44.61 -8.62
N ALA A 195 -36.69 -45.68 -8.62
CA ALA A 195 -36.33 -46.63 -9.70
C ALA A 195 -35.61 -45.91 -10.89
N LEU A 196 -34.34 -46.21 -11.28
CA LEU A 196 -33.86 -47.49 -11.85
C LEU A 196 -32.30 -47.54 -12.07
N LEU A 197 -31.73 -48.76 -11.98
CA LEU A 197 -30.49 -49.30 -12.62
C LEU A 197 -29.06 -49.10 -12.01
N GLU A 198 -28.25 -50.16 -12.16
CA GLU A 198 -26.94 -50.56 -11.57
C GLU A 198 -26.16 -51.46 -12.58
N PRO A 199 -24.96 -52.06 -12.31
CA PRO A 199 -23.67 -51.53 -11.84
C PRO A 199 -22.46 -52.14 -12.65
N GLU A 200 -21.38 -52.57 -11.97
CA GLU A 200 -20.13 -53.22 -12.48
C GLU A 200 -19.08 -52.25 -13.11
N GLU A 201 -17.76 -52.36 -12.90
CA GLU A 201 -16.92 -53.32 -12.16
C GLU A 201 -15.56 -52.67 -11.81
N LEU A 202 -14.96 -52.97 -10.63
CA LEU A 202 -13.53 -53.28 -10.39
C LEU A 202 -13.13 -53.11 -8.91
N GLN A 203 -12.56 -54.17 -8.35
CA GLN A 203 -12.31 -54.37 -6.92
C GLN A 203 -10.89 -54.02 -6.47
N GLU A 204 -10.80 -53.59 -5.20
CA GLU A 204 -9.75 -53.92 -4.22
C GLU A 204 -8.26 -53.69 -4.57
N ARG A 205 -7.62 -52.75 -3.85
CA ARG A 205 -6.69 -53.05 -2.73
C ARG A 205 -5.92 -51.80 -2.26
N GLN A 206 -6.41 -51.15 -1.20
CA GLN A 206 -5.57 -50.54 -0.14
C GLN A 206 -6.49 -50.03 0.97
N HIS A 207 -6.44 -50.70 2.12
CA HIS A 207 -7.31 -50.43 3.27
C HIS A 207 -6.43 -50.41 4.52
N GLU A 208 -5.96 -49.24 4.96
CA GLU A 208 -5.44 -49.02 6.33
C GLU A 208 -5.06 -47.54 6.57
N SER A 209 -5.98 -46.74 7.14
CA SER A 209 -5.76 -45.92 8.36
C SER A 209 -6.91 -44.93 8.62
N SER A 210 -7.60 -45.12 9.76
CA SER A 210 -8.24 -44.10 10.62
C SER A 210 -8.71 -42.77 9.97
N VAL A 211 -10.00 -42.43 9.84
CA VAL A 211 -11.03 -42.38 10.91
C VAL A 211 -10.50 -41.85 12.24
N THR A 212 -10.67 -40.55 12.54
CA THR A 212 -11.13 -40.06 13.86
C THR A 212 -11.35 -38.54 13.92
N ASN A 213 -12.55 -38.18 14.39
CA ASN A 213 -12.84 -37.08 15.32
C ASN A 213 -12.61 -35.61 14.92
N GLY A 214 -13.71 -34.86 14.89
CA GLY A 214 -13.70 -33.43 15.18
C GLY A 214 -13.19 -33.21 16.62
N SER A 215 -11.94 -32.78 16.73
CA SER A 215 -11.35 -32.38 18.01
C SER A 215 -11.68 -30.92 18.30
N ALA A 216 -12.14 -30.63 19.52
CA ALA A 216 -12.16 -29.26 20.01
C ALA A 216 -10.73 -28.73 19.95
N LYS A 217 -10.50 -27.61 19.23
CA LYS A 217 -9.19 -26.95 19.18
C LYS A 217 -8.77 -26.67 20.62
N LYS A 218 -7.79 -27.45 21.12
CA LYS A 218 -7.19 -27.23 22.43
C LYS A 218 -6.71 -25.78 22.47
N ALA A 219 -7.15 -25.02 23.47
CA ALA A 219 -6.71 -23.65 23.62
C ALA A 219 -5.18 -23.62 23.69
N LEU A 220 -4.57 -22.73 22.92
CA LEU A 220 -3.13 -22.51 22.99
C LEU A 220 -2.82 -21.94 24.37
N ASP A 221 -1.78 -22.44 25.04
CA ASP A 221 -1.29 -21.80 26.25
C ASP A 221 -0.79 -20.39 25.91
N LYS A 222 -0.64 -19.52 26.91
CA LYS A 222 -0.21 -18.12 26.70
C LYS A 222 1.29 -17.98 26.40
N ILE A 223 1.79 -18.77 25.44
CA ILE A 223 3.21 -18.90 25.08
C ILE A 223 3.83 -17.61 24.51
N PHE A 224 2.99 -16.66 24.10
CA PHE A 224 3.39 -15.35 23.58
C PHE A 224 3.08 -14.20 24.56
N ASP A 225 2.68 -14.49 25.81
CA ASP A 225 2.36 -13.45 26.79
C ASP A 225 3.54 -12.49 27.02
N GLY A 226 3.23 -11.21 27.17
CA GLY A 226 4.22 -10.13 27.27
C GLY A 226 4.96 -9.78 25.97
N ILE A 227 4.88 -10.61 24.91
CA ILE A 227 5.57 -10.37 23.63
C ILE A 227 4.72 -9.52 22.68
N THR A 228 5.36 -8.58 21.99
CA THR A 228 4.75 -7.73 20.97
C THR A 228 5.19 -8.16 19.57
N PHE A 229 4.28 -8.12 18.61
CA PHE A 229 4.54 -8.57 17.24
C PHE A 229 4.13 -7.51 16.22
N VAL A 230 4.91 -7.41 15.15
CA VAL A 230 4.56 -6.63 13.95
C VAL A 230 4.39 -7.62 12.81
N VAL A 231 3.21 -7.67 12.19
CA VAL A 231 3.01 -8.52 10.99
C VAL A 231 3.04 -7.64 9.74
N THR A 232 3.84 -8.03 8.73
CA THR A 232 3.95 -7.34 7.44
C THR A 232 3.94 -8.33 6.26
N SER A 233 3.47 -7.88 5.09
CA SER A 233 3.62 -8.60 3.81
C SER A 233 3.64 -7.59 2.67
N ALA A 234 4.46 -7.80 1.63
CA ALA A 234 4.32 -7.08 0.36
C ALA A 234 3.45 -7.85 -0.65
N LEU A 235 3.50 -9.18 -0.62
CA LEU A 235 2.65 -10.03 -1.45
C LEU A 235 1.21 -9.99 -0.92
N ARG A 236 0.25 -9.78 -1.84
CA ARG A 236 -1.17 -10.09 -1.63
C ARG A 236 -1.48 -11.33 -2.45
N LYS A 237 -1.71 -12.46 -1.76
CA LYS A 237 -2.10 -13.80 -2.25
C LYS A 237 -1.62 -14.18 -3.66
N ASN A 238 -0.66 -15.10 -3.72
CA ASN A 238 -0.39 -15.89 -4.93
C ASN A 238 -1.66 -16.63 -5.40
N ARG A 239 -1.64 -17.05 -6.67
CA ARG A 239 -2.69 -17.82 -7.34
C ARG A 239 -3.12 -19.04 -6.52
N GLU A 240 -4.38 -19.43 -6.69
CA GLU A 240 -5.01 -20.58 -6.01
C GLU A 240 -4.14 -21.84 -6.13
N GLY A 241 -3.70 -22.40 -4.98
CA GLY A 241 -2.97 -23.67 -4.91
C GLY A 241 -1.83 -23.70 -3.89
N GLU A 242 -1.10 -22.59 -3.69
CA GLU A 242 -0.03 -22.53 -2.69
C GLU A 242 -0.59 -22.18 -1.29
N GLN A 243 -0.02 -22.77 -0.23
CA GLN A 243 -0.27 -22.37 1.17
C GLN A 243 0.38 -21.01 1.47
N GLY A 244 -0.16 -19.95 0.86
CA GLY A 244 0.35 -18.59 0.98
C GLY A 244 0.22 -18.01 2.39
N PHE A 245 1.19 -17.20 2.78
CA PHE A 245 1.24 -16.55 4.09
C PHE A 245 0.03 -15.64 4.36
N SER A 246 -0.82 -16.09 5.29
CA SER A 246 -2.02 -15.38 5.71
C SER A 246 -1.75 -14.52 6.94
N LYS A 247 -1.57 -13.21 6.74
CA LYS A 247 -1.44 -12.21 7.84
C LYS A 247 -2.57 -12.32 8.88
N LYS A 248 -3.77 -12.77 8.47
CA LYS A 248 -4.93 -12.94 9.35
C LYS A 248 -4.80 -14.16 10.27
N GLU A 249 -4.36 -15.30 9.74
CA GLU A 249 -4.15 -16.53 10.53
C GLU A 249 -2.96 -16.38 11.48
N ILE A 250 -1.85 -15.82 11.00
CA ILE A 250 -0.66 -15.57 11.84
C ILE A 250 -1.00 -14.61 12.99
N ARG A 251 -1.75 -13.53 12.72
CA ARG A 251 -2.29 -12.67 13.77
C ARG A 251 -3.14 -13.45 14.77
N CYS A 252 -4.07 -14.27 14.30
CA CYS A 252 -4.97 -15.03 15.16
C CYS A 252 -4.20 -16.02 16.05
N MET A 253 -3.15 -16.68 15.55
CA MET A 253 -2.30 -17.55 16.35
C MET A 253 -1.52 -16.79 17.43
N ILE A 254 -0.97 -15.62 17.09
CA ILE A 254 -0.30 -14.73 18.05
C ILE A 254 -1.27 -14.29 19.17
N GLU A 255 -2.44 -13.77 18.79
CA GLU A 255 -3.43 -13.22 19.72
C GLU A 255 -4.04 -14.33 20.62
N ASN A 256 -4.29 -15.54 20.06
CA ASN A 256 -4.74 -16.70 20.84
C ASN A 256 -3.68 -17.20 21.84
N GLY A 257 -2.39 -17.07 21.51
CA GLY A 257 -1.28 -17.39 22.42
C GLY A 257 -0.93 -16.28 23.42
N GLY A 258 -1.77 -15.24 23.55
CA GLY A 258 -1.57 -14.13 24.49
C GLY A 258 -0.66 -13.01 24.00
N GLY A 259 -0.12 -13.10 22.78
CA GLY A 259 0.74 -12.07 22.19
C GLY A 259 -0.05 -10.87 21.66
N LYS A 260 0.61 -9.71 21.58
CA LYS A 260 -0.02 -8.47 21.09
C LYS A 260 0.50 -8.09 19.70
N VAL A 261 -0.36 -8.14 18.68
CA VAL A 261 -0.01 -7.60 17.35
C VAL A 261 -0.22 -6.09 17.30
N ILE A 262 0.85 -5.34 17.05
CA ILE A 262 0.81 -3.89 16.81
C ILE A 262 1.00 -3.62 15.32
N ASP A 263 0.11 -2.76 14.82
CA ASP A 263 0.05 -2.39 13.41
C ASP A 263 0.86 -1.15 13.06
N ASP A 264 0.85 -0.18 13.97
CA ASP A 264 1.58 1.07 13.84
C ASP A 264 2.96 0.88 14.45
N VAL A 265 3.97 0.64 13.60
CA VAL A 265 5.37 0.42 14.03
C VAL A 265 5.97 1.63 14.77
N MET A 266 5.33 2.80 14.66
CA MET A 266 5.73 4.00 15.42
C MET A 266 5.29 3.94 16.87
N LYS A 267 4.28 3.12 17.20
CA LYS A 267 3.70 2.99 18.54
C LYS A 267 4.15 1.70 19.24
N LEU A 268 5.32 1.18 18.87
CA LEU A 268 5.91 0.01 19.52
C LEU A 268 6.40 0.37 20.94
N PRO A 269 6.03 -0.44 21.96
CA PRO A 269 6.43 -0.19 23.35
C PRO A 269 7.94 -0.33 23.53
N GLN A 270 8.50 0.37 24.50
CA GLN A 270 9.88 0.15 24.94
C GLN A 270 9.93 -0.94 26.02
N GLY A 271 11.08 -1.62 26.15
CA GLY A 271 11.35 -2.57 27.25
C GLY A 271 10.64 -3.92 27.19
N LYS A 272 9.89 -4.24 26.13
CA LYS A 272 9.30 -5.57 25.89
C LYS A 272 9.93 -6.25 24.67
N PRO A 273 9.98 -7.60 24.61
CA PRO A 273 10.37 -8.31 23.40
C PRO A 273 9.44 -7.93 22.23
N ILE A 274 10.04 -7.56 21.11
CA ILE A 274 9.33 -7.26 19.86
C ILE A 274 9.91 -8.14 18.75
N TYR A 275 9.04 -8.74 17.95
CA TYR A 275 9.40 -9.47 16.73
C TYR A 275 8.64 -8.92 15.54
N LEU A 276 9.30 -8.80 14.39
CA LEU A 276 8.62 -8.64 13.11
C LEU A 276 8.43 -10.02 12.48
N ILE A 277 7.20 -10.30 12.04
CA ILE A 277 6.80 -11.55 11.40
C ILE A 277 6.44 -11.29 9.93
N ALA A 278 7.09 -12.04 9.04
CA ALA A 278 6.86 -12.09 7.60
C ALA A 278 7.15 -13.51 7.08
N ASP A 279 6.81 -13.80 5.84
CA ASP A 279 7.21 -15.02 5.12
C ASP A 279 8.59 -14.92 4.47
N THR A 280 8.97 -13.72 4.04
CA THR A 280 10.27 -13.41 3.47
C THR A 280 10.73 -12.00 3.86
N HIS A 281 11.94 -11.63 3.46
CA HIS A 281 12.41 -10.26 3.58
C HIS A 281 11.62 -9.33 2.66
N TYR A 282 11.38 -8.11 3.11
CA TYR A 282 10.58 -7.15 2.37
C TYR A 282 11.15 -5.74 2.43
N ARG A 283 10.91 -4.98 1.36
CA ARG A 283 11.13 -3.53 1.34
C ARG A 283 9.91 -2.74 1.86
N THR A 284 9.05 -3.36 2.68
CA THR A 284 7.90 -2.65 3.30
C THR A 284 8.40 -1.72 4.41
N HIS A 285 7.72 -0.59 4.63
CA HIS A 285 8.06 0.32 5.74
C HIS A 285 8.19 -0.41 7.08
N LYS A 286 7.23 -1.29 7.43
CA LYS A 286 7.29 -2.10 8.66
C LYS A 286 8.60 -2.89 8.81
N TYR A 287 9.08 -3.48 7.70
CA TYR A 287 10.32 -4.28 7.67
C TYR A 287 11.55 -3.39 7.85
N LEU A 288 11.63 -2.31 7.08
CA LEU A 288 12.74 -1.34 7.17
C LEU A 288 12.79 -0.64 8.54
N THR A 289 11.65 -0.27 9.12
CA THR A 289 11.57 0.26 10.50
C THR A 289 12.05 -0.78 11.52
N ALA A 290 11.75 -2.07 11.34
CA ALA A 290 12.22 -3.12 12.23
C ALA A 290 13.76 -3.26 12.17
N LEU A 291 14.34 -3.31 10.98
CA LEU A 291 15.80 -3.36 10.80
C LEU A 291 16.51 -2.12 11.35
N ALA A 292 15.98 -0.92 11.09
CA ALA A 292 16.50 0.33 11.66
C ALA A 292 16.48 0.32 13.19
N ARG A 293 15.42 -0.25 13.79
CA ARG A 293 15.27 -0.44 15.25
C ARG A 293 16.00 -1.67 15.82
N SER A 294 16.73 -2.43 15.00
CA SER A 294 17.35 -3.71 15.41
C SER A 294 16.35 -4.72 16.02
N ILE A 295 15.11 -4.71 15.53
CA ILE A 295 14.07 -5.68 15.88
C ILE A 295 14.32 -6.96 15.04
N PRO A 296 14.36 -8.15 15.67
CA PRO A 296 14.49 -9.41 14.94
C PRO A 296 13.35 -9.59 13.92
N CYS A 297 13.73 -9.83 12.67
CA CYS A 297 12.82 -10.18 11.58
C CYS A 297 12.78 -11.70 11.46
N VAL A 298 11.61 -12.32 11.64
CA VAL A 298 11.44 -13.75 11.86
C VAL A 298 10.37 -14.31 10.92
N SER A 299 10.58 -15.52 10.42
CA SER A 299 9.64 -16.23 9.55
C SER A 299 8.32 -16.52 10.29
N ASN A 300 7.20 -16.40 9.58
CA ASN A 300 5.88 -16.81 10.05
C ASN A 300 5.80 -18.29 10.44
N GLN A 301 6.74 -19.11 9.93
CA GLN A 301 6.87 -20.51 10.31
C GLN A 301 7.16 -20.66 11.81
N TRP A 302 7.91 -19.72 12.43
CA TRP A 302 8.16 -19.71 13.88
C TRP A 302 6.87 -19.66 14.70
N ILE A 303 5.90 -18.83 14.28
CA ILE A 303 4.59 -18.74 14.95
C ILE A 303 3.82 -20.06 14.81
N SER A 304 3.87 -20.66 13.62
CA SER A 304 3.18 -21.92 13.32
C SER A 304 3.75 -23.08 14.14
N ASP A 305 5.08 -23.18 14.25
CA ASP A 305 5.75 -24.24 15.00
C ASP A 305 5.65 -24.03 16.52
N CYS A 306 5.74 -22.78 17.00
CA CYS A 306 5.43 -22.47 18.41
C CYS A 306 4.00 -22.86 18.78
N ALA A 307 3.02 -22.61 17.90
CA ALA A 307 1.63 -22.99 18.12
C ALA A 307 1.43 -24.52 18.06
N LYS A 308 2.14 -25.22 17.18
CA LYS A 308 2.10 -26.68 17.02
C LYS A 308 2.72 -27.41 18.22
N GLU A 309 3.87 -26.95 18.70
CA GLU A 309 4.53 -27.50 19.90
C GLU A 309 3.93 -26.97 21.21
N ASN A 310 3.04 -25.95 21.14
CA ASN A 310 2.48 -25.25 22.30
C ASN A 310 3.59 -24.77 23.26
N LYS A 311 4.64 -24.19 22.69
CA LYS A 311 5.87 -23.77 23.37
C LYS A 311 6.53 -22.62 22.63
N LEU A 312 7.11 -21.66 23.35
CA LEU A 312 7.96 -20.65 22.74
C LEU A 312 9.28 -21.28 22.29
N LEU A 313 9.49 -21.39 20.98
CA LEU A 313 10.69 -21.95 20.37
C LEU A 313 11.77 -20.87 20.18
N ASP A 314 13.01 -21.32 20.02
CA ASP A 314 14.14 -20.45 19.66
C ASP A 314 13.94 -19.81 18.28
N HIS A 315 13.76 -18.49 18.26
CA HIS A 315 13.54 -17.69 17.06
C HIS A 315 14.77 -17.57 16.16
N MET A 316 15.99 -17.80 16.67
CA MET A 316 17.23 -17.62 15.91
C MET A 316 17.31 -18.51 14.67
N LYS A 317 16.64 -19.68 14.71
CA LYS A 317 16.55 -20.64 13.61
C LYS A 317 15.60 -20.22 12.49
N TYR A 318 14.80 -19.19 12.72
CA TYR A 318 13.75 -18.69 11.82
C TYR A 318 14.03 -17.26 11.36
N MET A 319 15.24 -16.74 11.57
CA MET A 319 15.62 -15.38 11.20
C MET A 319 15.54 -15.17 9.69
N LEU A 320 14.86 -14.10 9.29
CA LEU A 320 14.80 -13.64 7.91
C LEU A 320 15.99 -12.72 7.62
N PRO A 321 16.46 -12.66 6.36
CA PRO A 321 17.58 -11.79 5.97
C PRO A 321 17.19 -10.31 6.04
N ALA A 322 18.19 -9.42 6.12
CA ALA A 322 17.97 -7.97 6.10
C ALA A 322 17.43 -7.52 4.72
N GLY A 323 17.98 -8.08 3.63
CA GLY A 323 17.53 -7.80 2.28
C GLY A 323 18.54 -8.24 1.23
N VAL A 324 18.30 -7.87 -0.02
CA VAL A 324 19.28 -8.03 -1.12
C VAL A 324 20.13 -6.77 -1.22
N SER A 325 21.44 -6.95 -1.29
CA SER A 325 22.41 -5.89 -1.53
C SER A 325 22.39 -5.45 -2.99
N LEU A 326 22.22 -4.16 -3.26
CA LEU A 326 22.45 -3.63 -4.62
C LEU A 326 23.93 -3.62 -5.02
N LEU A 327 24.85 -3.53 -4.05
CA LEU A 327 26.29 -3.48 -4.32
C LEU A 327 26.90 -4.83 -4.71
N THR A 328 26.27 -5.93 -4.29
CA THR A 328 26.85 -7.28 -4.38
C THR A 328 25.86 -8.34 -4.89
N GLY A 329 24.58 -8.00 -5.05
CA GLY A 329 23.52 -8.92 -5.50
C GLY A 329 23.17 -10.04 -4.51
N ASP A 330 23.87 -10.13 -3.38
CA ASP A 330 23.72 -11.18 -2.38
C ASP A 330 22.66 -10.84 -1.32
N MET A 331 22.19 -11.88 -0.65
CA MET A 331 21.22 -11.78 0.43
C MET A 331 21.95 -11.54 1.76
N LYS A 332 21.85 -10.33 2.32
CA LYS A 332 22.48 -9.99 3.59
C LYS A 332 21.72 -10.62 4.76
N PRO A 333 22.39 -11.31 5.70
CA PRO A 333 21.74 -11.82 6.92
C PRO A 333 21.25 -10.66 7.78
N TRP A 334 20.32 -10.93 8.72
CA TRP A 334 19.92 -9.95 9.72
C TRP A 334 21.09 -9.61 10.66
N HIS A 335 21.11 -8.35 11.11
CA HIS A 335 22.11 -7.82 12.05
C HIS A 335 21.49 -6.73 12.95
N SER A 336 22.22 -6.35 14.00
CA SER A 336 21.83 -5.28 14.91
C SER A 336 22.56 -3.99 14.55
N ASN A 337 21.79 -2.96 14.17
CA ASN A 337 22.27 -1.62 13.83
C ASN A 337 22.48 -0.72 15.06
N ASN A 338 22.01 -1.16 16.24
CA ASN A 338 22.00 -0.44 17.53
C ASN A 338 21.38 0.97 17.50
N GLY A 339 20.77 1.38 16.38
CA GLY A 339 20.23 2.72 16.16
C GLY A 339 21.29 3.82 16.02
N THR A 340 22.52 3.49 15.60
CA THR A 340 23.65 4.46 15.57
C THR A 340 24.17 4.82 14.18
N LEU A 341 23.62 4.25 13.08
CA LEU A 341 24.12 4.43 11.71
C LEU A 341 24.21 5.90 11.25
N LEU A 342 23.33 6.76 11.74
CA LEU A 342 23.26 8.19 11.44
C LEU A 342 23.51 9.05 12.70
N SER A 343 24.11 8.46 13.75
CA SER A 343 24.35 9.13 15.03
C SER A 343 25.07 10.47 14.85
N GLY A 344 24.40 11.56 15.25
CA GLY A 344 24.94 12.92 15.17
C GLY A 344 24.85 13.57 13.78
N LYS A 345 24.17 12.95 12.80
CA LYS A 345 23.94 13.51 11.48
C LYS A 345 22.67 14.35 11.42
N ARG A 346 22.76 15.57 10.88
CA ARG A 346 21.62 16.41 10.52
C ARG A 346 21.13 16.05 9.11
N VAL A 347 19.87 15.64 9.01
CA VAL A 347 19.25 15.18 7.77
C VAL A 347 18.11 16.11 7.39
N PHE A 348 18.15 16.72 6.21
CA PHE A 348 17.01 17.44 5.64
C PHE A 348 16.32 16.52 4.66
N ILE A 349 14.99 16.45 4.73
CA ILE A 349 14.18 15.59 3.86
C ILE A 349 13.34 16.48 2.94
N SER A 350 13.60 16.42 1.65
CA SER A 350 12.87 17.18 0.63
C SER A 350 12.17 16.23 -0.34
N SER A 351 10.97 16.58 -0.77
CA SER A 351 10.22 15.90 -1.83
C SER A 351 8.98 16.73 -2.14
N ASN A 352 8.78 17.08 -3.40
CA ASN A 352 7.59 17.77 -3.89
C ASN A 352 6.46 16.81 -4.30
N ASN A 353 6.59 15.51 -3.96
CA ASN A 353 5.61 14.49 -4.32
C ASN A 353 4.58 14.30 -3.22
N VAL A 354 3.35 14.68 -3.53
CA VAL A 354 2.21 14.59 -2.62
C VAL A 354 1.27 13.52 -3.13
N PHE A 355 1.21 12.40 -2.39
CA PHE A 355 0.24 11.33 -2.63
C PHE A 355 -0.92 11.46 -1.65
N TYR A 356 -2.08 11.93 -2.13
CA TYR A 356 -3.30 11.93 -1.34
C TYR A 356 -3.66 10.49 -0.88
N ASP A 357 -4.24 10.36 0.32
CA ASP A 357 -4.52 9.09 1.02
C ASP A 357 -3.30 8.22 1.43
N MET A 358 -2.05 8.60 1.12
CA MET A 358 -0.85 7.86 1.53
C MET A 358 0.13 8.73 2.34
N PRO A 359 0.96 8.14 3.23
CA PRO A 359 2.03 8.87 3.88
C PRO A 359 3.02 9.43 2.85
N ASN A 360 3.33 10.72 2.94
CA ASN A 360 4.30 11.34 2.04
C ASN A 360 5.75 10.93 2.37
N PHE A 361 6.69 11.25 1.49
CA PHE A 361 8.10 10.87 1.61
C PHE A 361 8.71 11.22 2.98
N SER A 362 8.45 12.44 3.48
CA SER A 362 8.93 12.88 4.80
C SER A 362 8.29 12.10 5.96
N GLN A 363 6.99 11.79 5.90
CA GLN A 363 6.29 10.99 6.91
C GLN A 363 6.80 9.54 6.99
N ILE A 364 7.28 8.97 5.88
CA ILE A 364 7.88 7.63 5.81
C ILE A 364 9.32 7.66 6.35
N TRP A 365 10.14 8.61 5.90
CA TRP A 365 11.57 8.59 6.18
C TRP A 365 11.97 9.22 7.52
N THR A 366 11.30 10.29 7.94
CA THR A 366 11.58 10.95 9.23
C THR A 366 11.68 9.96 10.41
N PRO A 367 10.71 9.06 10.63
CA PRO A 367 10.82 8.12 11.72
C PRO A 367 11.96 7.10 11.55
N ILE A 368 12.27 6.66 10.33
CA ILE A 368 13.35 5.69 10.09
C ILE A 368 14.71 6.33 10.39
N ILE A 369 14.95 7.56 9.92
CA ILE A 369 16.16 8.34 10.19
C ILE A 369 16.38 8.53 11.70
N ASN A 370 15.33 8.90 12.43
CA ASN A 370 15.39 9.06 13.88
C ASN A 370 15.74 7.74 14.62
N HIS A 371 15.25 6.59 14.15
CA HIS A 371 15.63 5.29 14.72
C HIS A 371 17.06 4.87 14.37
N MET A 372 17.64 5.41 13.30
CA MET A 372 19.05 5.23 12.94
C MET A 372 19.99 6.20 13.69
N GLY A 373 19.46 7.07 14.55
CA GLY A 373 20.22 8.04 15.35
C GLY A 373 20.47 9.39 14.66
N GLY A 374 19.90 9.61 13.47
CA GLY A 374 19.95 10.88 12.76
C GLY A 374 18.90 11.86 13.28
N THR A 375 19.20 13.16 13.17
CA THR A 375 18.27 14.24 13.54
C THR A 375 17.70 14.84 12.27
N VAL A 376 16.39 14.67 12.04
CA VAL A 376 15.71 15.34 10.94
C VAL A 376 15.47 16.82 11.27
N VAL A 377 16.03 17.71 10.46
CA VAL A 377 15.87 19.16 10.61
C VAL A 377 14.69 19.66 9.75
N PRO A 378 13.87 20.61 10.24
CA PRO A 378 12.68 21.08 9.52
C PRO A 378 13.01 22.08 8.39
N VAL A 379 14.20 22.68 8.43
CA VAL A 379 14.79 23.58 7.44
C VAL A 379 16.30 23.28 7.36
N ILE A 380 16.96 23.64 6.27
CA ILE A 380 18.43 23.56 6.20
C ILE A 380 19.01 24.65 7.12
N PRO A 381 19.79 24.30 8.16
CA PRO A 381 20.30 25.26 9.12
C PRO A 381 21.58 25.95 8.62
N GLU A 382 21.90 27.12 9.16
CA GLU A 382 23.10 27.87 8.77
C GLU A 382 24.40 27.20 9.23
N GLU A 383 24.39 26.44 10.34
CA GLU A 383 25.58 25.77 10.84
C GLU A 383 25.92 24.45 10.09
N GLY A 384 25.29 24.20 8.94
CA GLY A 384 25.61 23.11 8.02
C GLY A 384 24.61 21.94 8.01
N LEU A 385 24.70 21.10 6.98
CA LEU A 385 23.85 19.93 6.77
C LEU A 385 24.73 18.74 6.42
N ASP A 386 24.48 17.58 7.04
CA ASP A 386 25.25 16.38 6.73
C ASP A 386 24.69 15.63 5.51
N ILE A 387 23.36 15.51 5.42
CA ILE A 387 22.67 14.69 4.44
C ILE A 387 21.42 15.42 3.93
N LEU A 388 21.28 15.52 2.61
CA LEU A 388 20.03 15.84 1.93
C LEU A 388 19.43 14.52 1.41
N LEU A 389 18.38 14.05 2.07
CA LEU A 389 17.59 12.90 1.61
C LEU A 389 16.46 13.41 0.73
N THR A 390 16.50 13.10 -0.56
CA THR A 390 15.56 13.67 -1.53
C THR A 390 15.28 12.72 -2.70
N ASP A 391 14.50 13.19 -3.67
CA ASP A 391 14.21 12.51 -4.93
C ASP A 391 14.29 13.50 -6.11
N ALA A 392 14.05 13.02 -7.34
CA ALA A 392 14.13 13.82 -8.57
C ALA A 392 13.16 15.02 -8.66
N SER A 393 12.27 15.22 -7.70
CA SER A 393 11.42 16.42 -7.59
C SER A 393 12.06 17.57 -6.82
N CYS A 394 13.26 17.37 -6.25
CA CYS A 394 13.99 18.39 -5.49
C CYS A 394 14.23 19.66 -6.32
N THR A 395 14.10 20.83 -5.70
CA THR A 395 14.42 22.10 -6.38
C THR A 395 15.93 22.34 -6.41
N GLU A 396 16.41 22.99 -7.47
CA GLU A 396 17.83 23.41 -7.58
C GLU A 396 18.25 24.34 -6.44
N GLU A 397 17.35 25.15 -5.89
CA GLU A 397 17.62 25.98 -4.70
C GLU A 397 18.03 25.13 -3.48
N ILE A 398 17.26 24.08 -3.18
CA ILE A 398 17.53 23.15 -2.07
C ILE A 398 18.81 22.36 -2.34
N LEU A 399 19.00 21.89 -3.58
CA LEU A 399 20.21 21.17 -3.99
C LEU A 399 21.47 22.03 -3.85
N ASN A 400 21.43 23.28 -4.31
CA ASN A 400 22.58 24.19 -4.25
C ASN A 400 22.89 24.65 -2.82
N THR A 401 21.86 24.87 -1.98
CA THR A 401 22.06 25.14 -0.55
C THR A 401 22.74 23.96 0.13
N ALA A 402 22.25 22.73 -0.08
CA ALA A 402 22.84 21.52 0.50
C ALA A 402 24.29 21.28 0.02
N ARG A 403 24.53 21.37 -1.30
CA ARG A 403 25.86 21.23 -1.92
C ARG A 403 26.85 22.28 -1.38
N SER A 404 26.43 23.54 -1.19
CA SER A 404 27.32 24.59 -0.68
C SER A 404 27.76 24.38 0.78
N GLN A 405 26.98 23.62 1.56
CA GLN A 405 27.33 23.20 2.92
C GLN A 405 28.13 21.88 2.97
N GLY A 406 28.43 21.26 1.82
CA GLY A 406 29.10 19.96 1.75
C GLY A 406 28.21 18.76 2.12
N ALA A 407 26.88 18.92 2.09
CA ALA A 407 25.94 17.87 2.43
C ALA A 407 25.95 16.74 1.39
N THR A 408 25.79 15.51 1.88
CA THR A 408 25.67 14.32 1.02
C THR A 408 24.25 14.27 0.45
N VAL A 409 24.10 14.45 -0.87
CA VAL A 409 22.79 14.41 -1.55
C VAL A 409 22.50 12.99 -2.02
N VAL A 410 21.41 12.39 -1.54
CA VAL A 410 21.11 10.96 -1.76
C VAL A 410 19.62 10.68 -1.94
N SER A 411 19.33 9.58 -2.64
CA SER A 411 18.00 8.97 -2.72
C SER A 411 17.66 8.16 -1.47
N SER A 412 16.39 7.78 -1.37
CA SER A 412 15.94 6.80 -0.36
C SER A 412 16.58 5.42 -0.48
N GLU A 413 17.11 5.03 -1.65
CA GLU A 413 17.79 3.75 -1.83
C GLU A 413 19.07 3.66 -0.98
N TRP A 414 19.80 4.77 -0.84
CA TRP A 414 21.02 4.81 -0.02
C TRP A 414 20.72 4.51 1.45
N ILE A 415 19.60 5.03 1.98
CA ILE A 415 19.13 4.72 3.34
C ILE A 415 18.71 3.25 3.46
N ILE A 416 18.06 2.69 2.43
CA ILE A 416 17.65 1.27 2.44
C ILE A 416 18.87 0.35 2.41
N GLN A 417 19.86 0.63 1.55
CA GLN A 417 21.10 -0.14 1.53
C GLN A 417 21.91 0.04 2.81
N ALA A 418 21.92 1.23 3.43
CA ALA A 418 22.52 1.42 4.74
C ALA A 418 21.88 0.52 5.83
N ILE A 419 20.56 0.42 5.84
CA ILE A 419 19.80 -0.47 6.74
C ILE A 419 20.09 -1.96 6.44
N ILE A 420 20.19 -2.34 5.16
CA ILE A 420 20.46 -3.72 4.73
C ILE A 420 21.91 -4.15 5.02
N HIS A 421 22.89 -3.27 4.85
CA HIS A 421 24.31 -3.56 5.09
C HIS A 421 24.73 -3.43 6.56
N GLY A 422 24.06 -2.56 7.32
CA GLY A 422 24.49 -2.20 8.68
C GLY A 422 25.72 -1.30 8.71
N SER A 423 25.96 -0.58 7.62
CA SER A 423 26.99 0.43 7.45
C SER A 423 26.53 1.41 6.37
N LEU A 424 27.00 2.66 6.42
CA LEU A 424 26.73 3.62 5.35
C LEU A 424 27.60 3.25 4.13
N PRO A 425 27.03 2.86 2.97
CA PRO A 425 27.82 2.67 1.76
C PRO A 425 28.29 4.02 1.23
N ALA A 426 29.37 4.04 0.42
CA ALA A 426 29.77 5.27 -0.26
C ALA A 426 28.62 5.75 -1.18
N PRO A 427 28.23 7.04 -1.15
CA PRO A 427 27.14 7.58 -1.96
C PRO A 427 27.28 7.33 -3.46
N GLU A 428 28.51 7.27 -3.94
CA GLU A 428 28.89 7.00 -5.33
C GLU A 428 28.99 5.50 -5.68
N ALA A 429 28.84 4.58 -4.71
CA ALA A 429 29.01 3.14 -4.94
C ALA A 429 27.90 2.49 -5.79
N HIS A 430 26.77 3.18 -6.02
CA HIS A 430 25.70 2.69 -6.88
C HIS A 430 24.90 3.87 -7.47
N GLU A 431 24.59 3.80 -8.77
CA GLU A 431 23.81 4.83 -9.48
C GLU A 431 22.48 5.18 -8.79
N ARG A 432 21.72 4.16 -8.36
CA ARG A 432 20.47 4.29 -7.57
C ARG A 432 20.57 5.11 -6.28
N PHE A 433 21.77 5.37 -5.75
CA PHE A 433 21.94 6.25 -4.58
C PHE A 433 21.83 7.73 -4.92
N GLN A 434 21.97 8.10 -6.20
CA GLN A 434 21.73 9.46 -6.67
C GLN A 434 20.24 9.79 -6.58
N TYR A 435 19.93 10.96 -6.03
CA TYR A 435 18.55 11.44 -5.83
C TYR A 435 17.75 11.56 -7.14
N ASP A 436 18.43 11.82 -8.26
CA ASP A 436 17.90 12.00 -9.61
C ASP A 436 17.97 10.73 -10.48
N TYR A 437 18.38 9.58 -9.91
CA TYR A 437 18.45 8.32 -10.63
C TYR A 437 17.13 7.96 -11.33
N ASN A 438 17.23 7.38 -12.53
CA ASN A 438 16.10 6.99 -13.34
C ASN A 438 16.44 5.75 -14.20
N ASP A 439 15.77 4.63 -13.95
CA ASP A 439 15.94 3.36 -14.69
C ASP A 439 15.72 3.49 -16.21
N ALA A 440 15.13 4.58 -16.71
CA ALA A 440 14.91 4.79 -18.15
C ALA A 440 16.19 5.20 -18.93
N CYS A 441 17.34 5.31 -18.26
CA CYS A 441 18.65 5.59 -18.86
C CYS A 441 19.65 4.43 -18.75
N SER A 442 19.21 3.26 -18.25
CA SER A 442 20.03 2.05 -18.03
C SER A 442 19.81 0.99 -19.09
#